data_AF-A0A7Y0S399-F1
#
_entry.id   AF-A0A7Y0S399-F1
#
_cell.length_a   1.000
_cell.length_b   1.000
_cell.length_c   1.000
_cell.angle_alpha   90.00
_cell.angle_beta   90.00
_cell.angle_gamma   90.00
#
_symmetry.space_group_name_H-M   'P 1'
#
loop_
_entity.id
_entity.type
_entity.pdbx_description
1 polymer ?
#
loop_
_entity_poly.entity_id
_entity_poly.type
_entity_poly.pdbx_seq_one_letter_code
_entity_poly.pdbx_strand_id
1 'polypeptide(L)'
;VDNDKIGAMGICAGAGYSANAAINDRRIKALGMVSAVNIGQMFRNGWDNSVNDADAVGYLEFGSNARTTDTNGTEFATIPLA
;
A
#
# COMPACT_ATOMS: atom_id res chain seq x y z
N VAL A 1 -16.45 -21.03 -14.05
CA VAL A 1 -15.78 -19.71 -14.23
C VAL A 1 -15.50 -19.56 -15.70
N ASP A 2 -15.83 -18.41 -16.30
CA ASP A 2 -15.46 -18.07 -17.68
C ASP A 2 -14.12 -17.35 -17.66
N ASN A 3 -13.10 -17.95 -18.28
CA ASN A 3 -11.73 -17.43 -18.26
C ASN A 3 -11.60 -16.09 -18.99
N ASP A 4 -12.53 -15.78 -19.90
CA ASP A 4 -12.55 -14.52 -20.64
C ASP A 4 -13.34 -13.42 -19.92
N LYS A 5 -13.89 -13.70 -18.74
CA LYS A 5 -14.72 -12.76 -17.95
C LYS A 5 -14.30 -12.68 -16.48
N ILE A 6 -13.00 -12.66 -16.22
CA ILE A 6 -12.45 -12.52 -14.86
C ILE A 6 -12.33 -11.03 -14.51
N GLY A 7 -12.94 -10.61 -13.40
CA GLY A 7 -12.75 -9.28 -12.80
C GLY A 7 -12.03 -9.37 -11.46
N ALA A 8 -11.52 -8.23 -10.99
CA ALA A 8 -10.93 -8.08 -9.66
C ALA A 8 -11.50 -6.84 -8.96
N MET A 9 -11.39 -6.79 -7.63
CA MET A 9 -11.69 -5.58 -6.88
C MET A 9 -10.76 -5.41 -5.67
N GLY A 10 -10.60 -4.16 -5.24
CA GLY A 10 -9.85 -3.85 -4.03
C GLY A 10 -10.43 -2.66 -3.27
N ILE A 11 -10.12 -2.62 -1.97
CA ILE A 11 -10.58 -1.60 -1.02
C ILE A 11 -9.34 -1.02 -0.33
N CYS A 12 -9.28 0.30 -0.14
CA CYS A 12 -8.14 0.96 0.49
C CYS A 12 -6.82 0.62 -0.23
N ALA A 13 -5.76 0.22 0.48
CA ALA A 13 -4.49 -0.22 -0.09
C ALA A 13 -4.66 -1.44 -1.01
N GLY A 14 -5.66 -2.27 -0.74
CA GLY A 14 -6.04 -3.41 -1.59
C GLY A 14 -6.39 -2.97 -3.01
N ALA A 15 -7.00 -1.79 -3.19
CA ALA A 15 -7.28 -1.24 -4.52
C ALA A 15 -6.00 -0.94 -5.29
N GLY A 16 -4.98 -0.36 -4.63
CA GLY A 16 -3.67 -0.12 -5.22
C GLY A 16 -2.98 -1.42 -5.66
N TYR A 17 -3.07 -2.47 -4.83
CA TYR A 17 -2.56 -3.80 -5.20
C TYR A 17 -3.35 -4.44 -6.33
N SER A 18 -4.69 -4.33 -6.34
CA SER A 18 -5.51 -4.85 -7.43
C SER A 18 -5.25 -4.12 -8.75
N ALA A 19 -4.93 -2.82 -8.71
CA ALA A 19 -4.48 -2.06 -9.87
C ALA A 19 -3.14 -2.59 -10.39
N ASN A 20 -2.17 -2.82 -9.51
CA ASN A 20 -0.89 -3.43 -9.88
C ASN A 20 -1.08 -4.84 -10.48
N ALA A 21 -1.98 -5.64 -9.91
CA ALA A 21 -2.32 -6.96 -10.43
C ALA A 21 -2.95 -6.86 -11.83
N ALA A 22 -3.88 -5.93 -12.07
CA ALA A 22 -4.49 -5.73 -13.38
C ALA A 22 -3.49 -5.29 -14.46
N ILE A 23 -2.45 -4.53 -14.09
CA ILE A 23 -1.35 -4.16 -15.01
C ILE A 23 -0.55 -5.40 -15.41
N ASN A 24 -0.23 -6.27 -14.47
CA ASN A 24 0.68 -7.40 -14.67
C ASN A 24 -0.02 -8.71 -15.12
N ASP A 25 -1.31 -8.88 -14.83
CA ASP A 25 -2.08 -10.08 -15.13
C ASP A 25 -3.17 -9.81 -16.17
N ARG A 26 -2.90 -10.24 -17.41
CA ARG A 26 -3.77 -10.05 -18.58
C ARG A 26 -5.08 -10.85 -18.52
N ARG A 27 -5.25 -11.72 -17.52
CA ARG A 27 -6.51 -12.44 -17.29
C ARG A 27 -7.57 -11.53 -16.70
N ILE A 28 -7.20 -10.47 -15.98
CA ILE A 28 -8.13 -9.50 -15.39
C ILE A 28 -8.67 -8.60 -16.50
N LYS A 29 -10.00 -8.58 -16.68
CA LYS A 29 -10.69 -7.81 -17.73
C LYS A 29 -11.37 -6.55 -17.22
N ALA A 30 -11.68 -6.51 -15.92
CA ALA A 30 -12.28 -5.35 -15.26
C ALA A 30 -11.77 -5.25 -13.82
N LEU A 31 -11.61 -4.03 -13.33
CA LEU A 31 -11.18 -3.72 -11.97
C LEU A 31 -12.14 -2.72 -11.33
N GLY A 32 -12.68 -3.06 -10.16
CA GLY A 32 -13.42 -2.13 -9.29
C GLY A 32 -12.59 -1.71 -8.08
N MET A 33 -12.73 -0.46 -7.63
CA MET A 33 -11.96 0.07 -6.50
C MET A 33 -12.84 0.91 -5.58
N VAL A 34 -12.68 0.76 -4.27
CA VAL A 34 -13.39 1.55 -3.25
C VAL A 34 -12.37 2.24 -2.35
N SER A 35 -12.49 3.56 -2.21
CA SER A 35 -11.58 4.40 -1.42
C SER A 35 -10.11 4.06 -1.69
N ALA A 36 -9.71 4.11 -2.96
CA ALA A 36 -8.45 3.53 -3.40
C ALA A 36 -7.24 4.26 -2.81
N VAL A 37 -6.27 3.50 -2.29
CA VAL A 37 -5.01 4.03 -1.78
C VAL A 37 -3.85 3.35 -2.50
N ASN A 38 -2.94 4.16 -3.06
CA ASN A 38 -1.61 3.69 -3.40
C ASN A 38 -0.75 3.78 -2.13
N ILE A 39 -0.57 2.66 -1.44
CA ILE A 39 0.10 2.64 -0.14
C ILE A 39 1.55 3.13 -0.20
N GLY A 40 2.26 2.87 -1.30
CA GLY A 40 3.64 3.33 -1.49
C GLY A 40 3.72 4.85 -1.61
N GLN A 41 2.78 5.48 -2.35
CA GLN A 41 2.70 6.94 -2.43
C GLN A 41 2.23 7.56 -1.11
N MET A 42 1.25 6.95 -0.42
CA MET A 42 0.77 7.45 0.87
C MET A 42 1.90 7.53 1.90
N PHE A 43 2.76 6.51 1.98
CA PHE A 43 3.90 6.52 2.90
C PHE A 43 5.05 7.42 2.43
N ARG A 44 5.30 7.51 1.12
CA ARG A 44 6.41 8.30 0.58
C ARG A 44 6.11 9.80 0.54
N ASN A 45 4.88 10.16 0.21
CA ASN A 45 4.47 11.52 -0.10
C ASN A 45 3.43 12.08 0.88
N GLY A 46 3.02 11.31 1.88
CA GLY A 46 1.94 11.66 2.79
C GLY A 46 0.56 11.46 2.18
N TRP A 47 -0.47 11.61 3.03
CA TRP A 47 -1.88 11.45 2.65
C TRP A 47 -2.32 12.42 1.54
N ASP A 48 -1.86 13.67 1.62
CA ASP A 48 -2.18 14.74 0.67
C ASP A 48 -1.21 14.85 -0.51
N ASN A 49 -0.22 13.94 -0.58
CA ASN A 49 0.82 13.94 -1.60
C ASN A 49 1.66 15.24 -1.63
N SER A 50 1.87 15.87 -0.47
CA SER A 50 2.64 17.13 -0.34
C SER A 50 4.11 16.95 0.04
N VAL A 51 4.51 15.75 0.49
CA VAL A 51 5.89 15.46 0.91
C VAL A 51 6.74 15.03 -0.29
N ASN A 52 7.96 15.54 -0.40
CA ASN A 52 8.85 15.17 -1.50
C ASN A 52 9.38 13.74 -1.32
N ASP A 53 9.62 13.05 -2.44
CA ASP A 53 10.18 11.68 -2.41
C ASP A 53 11.48 11.56 -1.61
N ALA A 54 12.34 12.59 -1.66
CA ALA A 54 13.62 12.63 -0.96
C ALA A 54 13.47 12.63 0.58
N ASP A 55 12.35 13.12 1.08
CA ASP A 55 12.09 13.28 2.51
C ASP A 55 11.53 11.97 3.15
N ALA A 56 11.25 10.94 2.35
CA ALA A 56 10.70 9.67 2.81
C ALA A 56 11.69 8.79 3.60
N VAL A 57 12.99 9.09 3.58
CA VAL A 57 14.04 8.30 4.24
C VAL A 57 13.77 8.17 5.74
N GLY A 58 13.33 9.25 6.40
CA GLY A 58 13.00 9.20 7.83
C GLY A 58 11.89 8.20 8.15
N TYR A 59 10.93 8.01 7.23
CA TYR A 59 9.86 7.02 7.41
C TYR A 59 10.35 5.58 7.22
N LEU A 60 11.31 5.37 6.31
CA LEU A 60 11.97 4.07 6.14
C LEU A 60 12.78 3.69 7.38
N GLU A 61 13.54 4.64 7.94
CA GLU A 61 14.31 4.47 9.17
C GLU A 61 13.41 4.18 10.37
N PHE A 62 12.31 4.94 10.52
CA PHE A 62 11.30 4.67 11.54
C PHE A 62 10.76 3.24 11.44
N GLY A 63 10.38 2.80 10.24
CA GLY A 63 9.88 1.45 10.01
C GLY A 63 10.93 0.36 10.28
N SER A 64 12.21 0.59 9.97
CA SER A 64 13.28 -0.36 10.33
C SER A 64 13.52 -0.44 11.83
N ASN A 65 13.55 0.70 12.52
CA ASN A 65 13.76 0.75 13.96
C ASN A 65 12.58 0.11 14.71
N ALA A 66 11.35 0.33 14.23
CA ALA A 66 10.15 -0.33 14.75
C ALA A 66 10.32 -1.85 14.78
N ARG A 67 10.76 -2.48 13.68
CA ARG A 67 10.98 -3.95 13.64
C ARG A 67 12.01 -4.43 14.66
N THR A 68 13.08 -3.66 14.86
CA THR A 68 14.11 -3.99 15.86
C THR A 68 13.57 -3.86 17.28
N THR A 69 12.85 -2.77 17.57
CA THR A 69 12.22 -2.55 18.87
C THR A 69 11.18 -3.63 19.19
N ASP A 70 10.30 -3.94 18.24
CA ASP A 70 9.23 -4.96 18.40
C ASP A 70 9.80 -6.35 18.69
N THR A 71 11.00 -6.65 18.17
CA THR A 71 11.69 -7.93 18.43
C THR A 71 12.32 -7.98 19.81
N ASN A 72 12.84 -6.85 20.29
CA ASN A 72 13.62 -6.76 21.54
C ASN A 72 12.78 -6.39 22.77
N GLY A 73 11.58 -5.84 22.57
CA GLY A 73 10.68 -5.36 23.61
C GLY A 73 9.38 -6.15 23.71
N THR A 74 8.52 -5.72 24.65
CA THR A 74 7.15 -6.24 24.80
C THR A 74 6.10 -5.29 24.22
N GLU A 75 6.50 -4.09 23.78
CA GLU A 75 5.64 -3.09 23.15
C GLU A 75 5.88 -3.04 21.65
N PHE A 76 4.79 -2.89 20.89
CA PHE A 76 4.84 -2.75 19.43
C PHE A 76 4.73 -1.28 19.03
N ALA A 77 5.60 -0.86 18.12
CA ALA A 77 5.51 0.46 17.51
C ALA A 77 4.20 0.56 16.71
N THR A 78 3.42 1.62 16.96
CA THR A 78 2.21 1.91 16.20
C THR A 78 2.56 2.82 15.02
N ILE A 79 2.21 2.36 13.81
CA ILE A 79 2.27 3.20 12.62
C ILE A 79 0.93 3.92 12.51
N PRO A 80 0.89 5.27 12.59
CA PRO A 80 -0.34 6.01 12.34
C PRO A 80 -0.69 5.89 10.87
N LEU A 81 -1.57 4.94 10.55
CA LEU A 81 -2.33 4.96 9.31
C LEU A 81 -3.42 6.02 9.47
N ALA A 82 -3.64 6.82 8.42
CA ALA A 82 -4.59 7.93 8.39
C ALA A 82 -5.93 7.64 9.09
#